data_AF-A0A2V6CAY2-F1
#
_entry.id   AF-A0A2V6CAY2-F1
#
_cell.length_a   1.000
_cell.length_b   1.000
_cell.length_c   1.000
_cell.angle_alpha   90.00
_cell.angle_beta   90.00
_cell.angle_gamma   90.00
#
_symmetry.space_group_name_H-M   'P 1'
#
loop_
_entity.id
_entity.type
_entity.pdbx_description
1 polymer ?
#
loop_
_entity_poly.entity_id
_entity_poly.type
_entity_poly.pdbx_seq_one_letter_code
_entity_poly.pdbx_strand_id
1 'polypeptide(L)'
;MNDCDRKALAAGLAAALAVMGGIWLGSRGLKHFDPALVWYAIGSVLAALAVGYRFAVWTQRPPSRMYFQRGLQLLVRRGFKRQVARSKPDTTAISRFNVSTFQRFNASTAASPALTIGHSLASGFIAQSFIRRRSLYRWIMHLCLSGGGTLAFAITFPLVFGWVHFESFDNDAGMYRVNLFGFNVDSFSVRSVKALVLFNALNISAVLVLIGLVMAAIRRMTNAGERA
;
A
#
# COMPACT_ATOMS: atom_id res chain seq x y z
N MET A 1 -22.43 27.16 5.05
CA MET A 1 -21.71 25.90 5.36
C MET A 1 -22.44 24.66 4.81
N ASN A 2 -23.16 24.76 3.68
CA ASN A 2 -24.20 23.76 3.33
C ASN A 2 -24.05 23.15 1.93
N ASP A 3 -22.84 22.79 1.51
CA ASP A 3 -22.65 22.02 0.26
C ASP A 3 -21.81 20.77 0.55
N CYS A 4 -22.44 19.76 1.17
CA CYS A 4 -21.87 18.43 1.19
C CYS A 4 -21.87 17.90 -0.25
N ASP A 5 -20.69 17.69 -0.85
CA ASP A 5 -20.57 17.17 -2.21
C ASP A 5 -21.15 15.75 -2.26
N ARG A 6 -22.39 15.63 -2.74
CA ARG A 6 -23.14 14.36 -2.78
C ARG A 6 -22.42 13.29 -3.59
N LYS A 7 -21.64 13.68 -4.62
CA LYS A 7 -20.88 12.73 -5.44
C LYS A 7 -19.68 12.18 -4.67
N ALA A 8 -19.01 13.03 -3.90
CA ALA A 8 -17.91 12.60 -3.03
C ALA A 8 -18.41 11.72 -1.89
N LEU A 9 -19.55 12.05 -1.29
CA LEU A 9 -20.20 11.22 -0.28
C LEU A 9 -20.59 9.86 -0.85
N ALA A 10 -21.22 9.82 -2.03
CA ALA A 10 -21.59 8.58 -2.70
C ALA A 10 -20.36 7.70 -3.02
N ALA A 11 -19.26 8.30 -3.45
CA ALA A 11 -18.01 7.58 -3.70
C ALA A 11 -17.41 7.00 -2.40
N GLY A 12 -17.46 7.75 -1.29
CA GLY A 12 -17.08 7.24 0.03
C GLY A 12 -17.96 6.08 0.48
N LEU A 13 -19.28 6.21 0.37
CA LEU A 13 -20.23 5.15 0.73
C LEU A 13 -20.05 3.89 -0.13
N ALA A 14 -19.84 4.06 -1.44
CA ALA A 14 -19.55 2.95 -2.34
C ALA A 14 -18.25 2.23 -1.95
N ALA A 15 -17.19 2.97 -1.57
CA ALA A 15 -15.96 2.38 -1.08
C ALA A 15 -16.15 1.61 0.24
N ALA A 16 -16.93 2.17 1.18
CA ALA A 16 -17.28 1.51 2.43
C ALA A 16 -18.08 0.22 2.19
N LEU A 17 -19.10 0.26 1.32
CA LEU A 17 -19.88 -0.90 0.92
C LEU A 17 -19.03 -1.97 0.22
N ALA A 18 -18.07 -1.56 -0.62
CA ALA A 18 -17.14 -2.49 -1.26
C ALA A 18 -16.25 -3.21 -0.23
N VAL A 19 -15.76 -2.50 0.79
CA VAL A 19 -15.00 -3.12 1.89
C VAL A 19 -15.87 -4.06 2.70
N MET A 20 -17.10 -3.65 3.07
CA MET A 20 -18.04 -4.53 3.78
C MET A 20 -18.38 -5.78 2.97
N GLY A 21 -18.62 -5.65 1.66
CA GLY A 21 -18.83 -6.77 0.75
C GLY A 21 -17.60 -7.67 0.64
N GLY A 22 -16.39 -7.10 0.60
CA GLY A 22 -15.14 -7.84 0.60
C GLY A 22 -14.92 -8.66 1.88
N ILE A 23 -15.24 -8.09 3.05
CA ILE A 23 -15.20 -8.79 4.34
C ILE A 23 -16.24 -9.92 4.36
N TRP A 24 -17.47 -9.65 3.92
CA TRP A 24 -18.53 -10.63 3.88
C TRP A 24 -18.20 -11.82 2.96
N LEU A 25 -17.69 -11.54 1.75
CA LEU A 25 -17.25 -12.56 0.79
C LEU A 25 -16.03 -13.34 1.30
N GLY A 26 -15.01 -12.65 1.83
CA GLY A 26 -13.79 -13.28 2.32
C GLY A 26 -14.02 -14.15 3.55
N SER A 27 -14.96 -13.78 4.41
CA SER A 27 -15.31 -14.50 5.62
C SER A 27 -16.39 -15.60 5.42
N ARG A 28 -16.85 -15.82 4.18
CA ARG A 28 -17.93 -16.77 3.85
C ARG A 28 -19.20 -16.55 4.68
N GLY A 29 -19.65 -15.29 4.75
CA GLY A 29 -20.83 -14.91 5.53
C GLY A 29 -20.59 -14.81 7.04
N LEU A 30 -19.40 -14.31 7.44
CA LEU A 30 -18.96 -14.10 8.83
C LEU A 30 -18.64 -15.37 9.64
N LYS A 31 -18.70 -16.56 9.02
CA LYS A 31 -18.41 -17.83 9.71
C LYS A 31 -16.95 -17.95 10.15
N HIS A 32 -16.04 -17.40 9.36
CA HIS A 32 -14.60 -17.41 9.62
C HIS A 32 -14.09 -16.05 10.12
N PHE A 33 -14.99 -15.20 10.64
CA PHE A 33 -14.61 -13.90 11.16
C PHE A 33 -14.18 -14.02 12.62
N ASP A 34 -12.97 -13.59 12.92
CA ASP A 34 -12.48 -13.57 14.30
C ASP A 34 -13.06 -12.34 15.04
N PRO A 35 -13.80 -12.53 16.15
CA PRO A 35 -14.39 -11.44 16.93
C PRO A 35 -13.40 -10.42 17.48
N ALA A 36 -12.12 -10.80 17.68
CA ALA A 36 -11.09 -9.85 18.13
C ALA A 36 -10.83 -8.74 17.09
N LEU A 37 -11.16 -8.98 15.82
CA LEU A 37 -10.94 -8.08 14.69
C LEU A 37 -12.11 -7.14 14.40
N VAL A 38 -13.21 -7.19 15.18
CA VAL A 38 -14.39 -6.32 14.99
C VAL A 38 -14.01 -4.84 14.88
N TRP A 39 -13.17 -4.36 15.80
CA TRP A 39 -12.76 -2.95 15.80
C TRP A 39 -11.87 -2.58 14.62
N TYR A 40 -11.06 -3.51 14.14
CA TYR A 40 -10.27 -3.33 12.92
C TYR A 40 -11.15 -3.30 11.66
N ALA A 41 -12.21 -4.11 11.62
CA ALA A 41 -13.19 -4.09 10.54
C ALA A 41 -13.96 -2.76 10.50
N ILE A 42 -14.47 -2.29 11.64
CA ILE A 42 -15.13 -0.98 11.73
C ILE A 42 -14.17 0.13 11.28
N GLY A 43 -12.93 0.12 11.79
CA GLY A 43 -11.91 1.09 11.40
C GLY A 43 -11.62 1.07 9.90
N SER A 44 -11.58 -0.10 9.28
CA SER A 44 -11.33 -0.26 7.84
C SER A 44 -12.48 0.29 6.98
N VAL A 45 -13.73 0.07 7.41
CA VAL A 45 -14.93 0.61 6.74
C VAL A 45 -14.96 2.14 6.83
N LEU A 46 -14.70 2.69 8.02
CA LEU A 46 -14.62 4.15 8.20
C LEU A 46 -13.45 4.77 7.43
N ALA A 47 -12.29 4.10 7.40
CA ALA A 47 -11.14 4.53 6.61
C ALA A 47 -11.48 4.54 5.11
N ALA A 48 -12.16 3.50 4.60
CA ALA A 48 -12.59 3.45 3.21
C ALA A 48 -13.58 4.57 2.85
N LEU A 49 -14.52 4.88 3.76
CA LEU A 49 -15.42 6.03 3.62
C LEU A 49 -14.65 7.34 3.53
N ALA A 50 -13.75 7.59 4.49
CA ALA A 50 -12.98 8.83 4.58
C ALA A 50 -12.02 9.01 3.39
N VAL A 51 -11.32 7.94 3.00
CA VAL A 51 -10.42 7.94 1.84
C VAL A 51 -11.19 8.08 0.55
N GLY A 52 -12.30 7.36 0.38
CA GLY A 52 -13.16 7.45 -0.80
C GLY A 52 -13.74 8.85 -0.98
N TYR A 53 -14.23 9.46 0.11
CA TYR A 53 -14.67 10.86 0.11
C TYR A 53 -13.52 11.81 -0.26
N ARG A 54 -12.37 11.70 0.42
CA ARG A 54 -11.22 12.58 0.18
C ARG A 54 -10.68 12.46 -1.24
N PHE A 55 -10.61 11.24 -1.77
CA PHE A 55 -10.17 10.96 -3.13
C PHE A 55 -11.17 11.53 -4.15
N ALA A 56 -12.47 11.37 -3.92
CA ALA A 56 -13.49 11.94 -4.78
C ALA A 56 -13.42 13.47 -4.82
N VAL A 57 -13.33 14.14 -3.66
CA VAL A 57 -13.13 15.60 -3.59
C VAL A 57 -11.84 16.01 -4.33
N TRP A 58 -10.77 15.24 -4.19
CA TRP A 58 -9.54 15.49 -4.92
C TRP A 58 -9.74 15.39 -6.43
N THR A 59 -10.39 14.34 -6.96
CA THR A 59 -10.61 14.16 -8.40
C THR A 59 -11.56 15.18 -9.03
N GLN A 60 -12.42 15.81 -8.24
CA GLN A 60 -13.37 16.81 -8.72
C GLN A 60 -12.74 18.18 -8.99
N ARG A 61 -11.55 18.47 -8.43
CA ARG A 61 -10.88 19.76 -8.66
C ARG A 61 -10.42 19.87 -10.13
N PRO A 62 -10.57 21.03 -10.79
CA PRO A 62 -10.22 21.19 -12.21
C PRO A 62 -8.80 20.72 -12.60
N PRO A 63 -7.73 21.06 -11.84
CA PRO A 63 -6.38 20.64 -12.22
C PRO A 63 -6.15 19.13 -12.05
N SER A 64 -6.64 18.52 -10.97
CA SER A 64 -6.46 17.08 -10.69
C SER A 64 -7.29 16.19 -11.61
N ARG A 65 -8.49 16.63 -12.01
CA ARG A 65 -9.34 15.92 -12.97
C ARG A 65 -8.60 15.67 -14.29
N MET A 66 -7.87 16.68 -14.79
CA MET A 66 -7.08 16.53 -16.03
C MET A 66 -5.96 15.50 -15.88
N TYR A 67 -5.23 15.51 -14.75
CA TYR A 67 -4.16 14.53 -14.51
C TYR A 67 -4.72 13.12 -14.39
N PHE A 68 -5.84 12.94 -13.68
CA PHE A 68 -6.48 11.64 -13.54
C PHE A 68 -6.99 11.11 -14.88
N GLN A 69 -7.68 11.94 -15.66
CA GLN A 69 -8.18 11.56 -16.99
C GLN A 69 -7.04 11.21 -17.95
N ARG A 70 -5.98 12.02 -18.00
CA ARG A 70 -4.80 11.73 -18.84
C ARG A 70 -4.10 10.45 -18.39
N GLY A 71 -3.93 10.25 -17.07
CA GLY A 71 -3.35 9.03 -16.52
C GLY A 71 -4.17 7.79 -16.87
N LEU A 72 -5.49 7.86 -16.73
CA LEU A 72 -6.37 6.75 -17.09
C LEU A 72 -6.38 6.51 -18.61
N GLN A 73 -6.34 7.56 -19.43
CA GLN A 73 -6.18 7.44 -20.88
C GLN A 73 -4.89 6.71 -21.25
N LEU A 74 -3.79 6.93 -20.53
CA LEU A 74 -2.52 6.23 -20.75
C LEU A 74 -2.60 4.75 -20.32
N LEU A 75 -3.33 4.45 -19.24
CA LEU A 75 -3.52 3.07 -18.77
C LEU A 75 -4.46 2.26 -19.68
N VAL A 76 -5.54 2.89 -20.16
CA VAL A 76 -6.57 2.26 -21.01
C VAL A 76 -6.12 2.18 -22.47
N ARG A 77 -5.39 3.19 -22.99
CA ARG A 77 -4.78 3.10 -24.32
C ARG A 77 -3.48 2.30 -24.23
N ARG A 78 -3.57 0.97 -24.39
CA ARG A 78 -2.43 0.04 -24.60
C ARG A 78 -1.57 0.34 -25.86
N GLY A 79 -1.60 1.55 -26.43
CA GLY A 79 -1.05 1.90 -27.73
C GLY A 79 -0.10 3.10 -27.72
N PHE A 80 0.80 3.22 -26.74
CA PHE A 80 1.85 4.25 -26.74
C PHE A 80 2.88 4.10 -27.89
N LYS A 81 2.85 2.97 -28.62
CA LYS A 81 3.85 2.68 -29.66
C LYS A 81 3.72 3.45 -30.98
N ARG A 82 2.67 4.25 -31.22
CA ARG A 82 2.40 4.79 -32.59
C ARG A 82 2.50 6.31 -32.78
N GLN A 83 2.65 7.11 -31.73
CA GLN A 83 2.72 8.59 -31.90
C GLN A 83 4.14 9.14 -32.07
N VAL A 84 5.17 8.46 -31.54
CA VAL A 84 6.58 8.86 -31.76
C VAL A 84 7.04 8.51 -33.19
N ALA A 85 6.41 7.51 -33.84
CA ALA A 85 6.77 7.09 -35.19
C ALA A 85 6.19 7.99 -36.31
N ARG A 86 5.29 8.94 -35.99
CA ARG A 86 4.62 9.80 -36.98
C ARG A 86 5.00 11.27 -36.91
N SER A 87 5.94 11.64 -36.04
CA SER A 87 6.69 12.89 -36.23
C SER A 87 7.68 12.66 -37.37
N LYS A 88 7.22 12.86 -38.62
CA LYS A 88 8.12 13.08 -39.76
C LYS A 88 8.97 14.29 -39.38
N PRO A 89 10.29 14.17 -39.21
CA PRO A 89 11.10 15.34 -38.98
C PRO A 89 11.06 16.12 -40.29
N ASP A 90 10.44 17.29 -40.29
CA ASP A 90 10.81 18.30 -41.27
C ASP A 90 12.25 18.71 -40.90
N THR A 91 13.20 18.02 -41.53
CA THR A 91 14.64 18.03 -41.28
C THR A 91 15.29 19.40 -41.44
N THR A 92 14.53 20.45 -41.74
CA THR A 92 15.06 21.79 -42.02
C THR A 92 15.06 22.75 -40.82
N ALA A 93 14.39 22.44 -39.69
CA ALA A 93 14.26 23.42 -38.59
C ALA A 93 14.83 23.01 -37.21
N ILE A 94 15.13 21.73 -36.94
CA ILE A 94 15.51 21.26 -35.58
C ILE A 94 16.81 20.44 -35.60
N SER A 95 17.91 21.02 -36.09
CA SER A 95 19.26 20.42 -35.96
C SER A 95 20.01 20.84 -34.69
N ARG A 96 19.42 21.70 -33.84
CA ARG A 96 20.11 22.28 -32.67
C ARG A 96 19.82 21.61 -31.32
N PHE A 97 18.88 20.68 -31.23
CA PHE A 97 18.60 19.98 -29.97
C PHE A 97 18.89 18.49 -30.11
N ASN A 98 19.93 18.03 -29.42
CA ASN A 98 20.36 16.64 -29.41
C ASN A 98 19.42 15.80 -28.53
N VAL A 99 18.37 15.21 -29.12
CA VAL A 99 17.34 14.39 -28.44
C VAL A 99 17.85 12.99 -28.03
N SER A 100 19.12 12.67 -28.28
CA SER A 100 19.68 11.33 -28.03
C SER A 100 19.71 10.91 -26.56
N THR A 101 19.55 11.83 -25.61
CA THR A 101 19.51 11.50 -24.17
C THR A 101 18.27 10.68 -23.79
N PHE A 102 17.10 11.01 -24.35
CA PHE A 102 15.84 10.33 -24.01
C PHE A 102 15.67 8.99 -24.77
N GLN A 103 16.27 8.87 -25.96
CA GLN A 103 16.18 7.66 -26.77
C GLN A 103 16.92 6.47 -26.15
N ARG A 104 17.98 6.72 -25.36
CA ARG A 104 18.75 5.68 -24.67
C ARG A 104 17.94 4.95 -23.59
N PHE A 105 17.02 5.64 -22.90
CA PHE A 105 16.16 5.03 -21.87
C PHE A 105 15.12 4.05 -22.44
N ASN A 106 14.69 4.27 -23.68
CA ASN A 106 13.72 3.40 -24.35
C ASN A 106 14.37 2.12 -24.93
N ALA A 107 15.69 2.09 -25.06
CA ALA A 107 16.44 0.94 -25.57
C ALA A 107 16.87 -0.05 -24.46
N SER A 108 16.86 0.36 -23.18
CA SER A 108 17.28 -0.49 -22.05
C SER A 108 16.16 -1.37 -21.48
N THR A 109 14.92 -1.20 -21.94
CA THR A 109 13.71 -1.93 -21.48
C THR A 109 13.49 -3.28 -22.15
N ALA A 110 14.49 -3.81 -22.87
CA ALA A 110 14.45 -5.11 -23.53
C ALA A 110 14.86 -6.29 -22.63
N ALA A 111 15.18 -6.06 -21.35
CA ALA A 111 15.38 -7.12 -20.36
C ALA A 111 14.10 -7.30 -19.54
N SER A 112 13.56 -8.53 -19.55
CA SER A 112 12.38 -9.03 -18.81
C SER A 112 11.70 -8.00 -17.90
N PRO A 113 10.66 -7.27 -18.39
CA PRO A 113 10.05 -6.15 -17.66
C PRO A 113 9.56 -6.55 -16.26
N ALA A 114 9.14 -7.81 -16.07
CA ALA A 114 8.74 -8.34 -14.77
C ALA A 114 9.88 -8.38 -13.73
N LEU A 115 11.09 -8.72 -14.14
CA LEU A 115 12.24 -8.87 -13.24
C LEU A 115 12.84 -7.49 -12.89
N THR A 116 12.84 -6.56 -13.83
CA THR A 116 13.24 -5.16 -13.58
C THR A 116 12.24 -4.48 -12.64
N ILE A 117 10.92 -4.62 -12.87
CA ILE A 117 9.89 -4.12 -11.95
C ILE A 117 10.06 -4.75 -10.57
N GLY A 118 10.26 -6.07 -10.49
CA GLY A 118 10.49 -6.78 -9.24
C GLY A 118 11.69 -6.25 -8.45
N HIS A 119 12.85 -6.06 -9.11
CA HIS A 119 14.04 -5.51 -8.49
C HIS A 119 13.88 -4.03 -8.11
N SER A 120 13.18 -3.22 -8.91
CA SER A 120 12.87 -1.82 -8.60
C SER A 120 11.93 -1.67 -7.40
N LEU A 121 10.92 -2.54 -7.29
CA LEU A 121 10.02 -2.57 -6.14
C LEU A 121 10.78 -3.01 -4.89
N ALA A 122 11.59 -4.07 -4.98
CA ALA A 122 12.37 -4.55 -3.84
C ALA A 122 13.43 -3.52 -3.38
N SER A 123 14.22 -2.97 -4.30
CA SER A 123 15.30 -2.04 -3.95
C SER A 123 14.81 -0.63 -3.59
N GLY A 124 13.75 -0.15 -4.25
CA GLY A 124 13.21 1.20 -4.08
C GLY A 124 12.17 1.32 -2.97
N PHE A 125 11.28 0.32 -2.83
CA PHE A 125 10.18 0.37 -1.85
C PHE A 125 10.56 -0.33 -0.53
N ILE A 126 11.15 -1.53 -0.60
CA ILE A 126 11.42 -2.35 0.60
C ILE A 126 12.77 -1.99 1.23
N ALA A 127 13.85 -1.94 0.44
CA ALA A 127 15.20 -1.72 0.97
C ALA A 127 15.59 -0.23 1.05
N GLN A 128 14.85 0.67 0.39
CA GLN A 128 15.15 2.10 0.25
C GLN A 128 16.66 2.41 0.13
N SER A 129 17.35 1.62 -0.70
CA SER A 129 18.82 1.48 -0.68
C SER A 129 19.55 2.77 -1.08
N PHE A 130 18.84 3.69 -1.76
CA PHE A 130 19.33 5.02 -2.11
C PHE A 130 19.57 5.93 -0.89
N ILE A 131 18.78 5.79 0.18
CA ILE A 131 18.89 6.64 1.38
C ILE A 131 20.05 6.15 2.27
N ARG A 132 20.31 4.84 2.26
CA ARG A 132 21.37 4.19 3.06
C ARG A 132 22.76 4.78 2.79
N ARG A 133 23.04 5.19 1.55
CA ARG A 133 24.33 5.79 1.15
C ARG A 133 24.55 7.22 1.67
N ARG A 134 23.51 7.92 2.14
CA ARG A 134 23.60 9.33 2.56
C ARG A 134 23.47 9.55 4.06
N SER A 135 22.68 8.74 4.78
CA SER A 135 22.58 8.78 6.25
C SER A 135 21.85 7.55 6.79
N LEU A 136 22.53 6.79 7.66
CA LEU A 136 21.95 5.61 8.31
C LEU A 136 20.78 5.96 9.23
N TYR A 137 20.85 7.10 9.94
CA TYR A 137 19.78 7.54 10.83
C TYR A 137 18.46 7.79 10.09
N ARG A 138 18.52 8.46 8.92
CA ARG A 138 17.33 8.68 8.08
C ARG A 138 16.81 7.38 7.47
N TRP A 139 17.72 6.49 7.07
CA TRP A 139 17.35 5.19 6.51
C TRP A 139 16.62 4.32 7.54
N ILE A 140 17.16 4.17 8.75
CA ILE A 140 16.51 3.39 9.84
C ILE A 140 15.15 4.00 10.19
N MET A 141 15.05 5.33 10.32
CA MET A 141 13.79 6.01 10.58
C MET A 141 12.72 5.68 9.52
N HIS A 142 13.06 5.80 8.23
CA HIS A 142 12.12 5.50 7.15
C HIS A 142 11.81 4.01 7.05
N LEU A 143 12.79 3.12 7.28
CA LEU A 143 12.58 1.67 7.28
C LEU A 143 11.64 1.26 8.43
N CYS A 144 11.82 1.84 9.62
CA CYS A 144 10.96 1.58 10.77
C CYS A 144 9.52 2.07 10.54
N LEU A 145 9.35 3.30 10.04
CA LEU A 145 8.04 3.88 9.75
C LEU A 145 7.32 3.16 8.60
N SER A 146 7.99 3.02 7.45
CA SER A 146 7.39 2.43 6.26
C SER A 146 7.28 0.91 6.36
N GLY A 147 8.32 0.24 6.86
CA GLY A 147 8.32 -1.21 7.08
C GLY A 147 7.31 -1.62 8.14
N GLY A 148 7.25 -0.90 9.27
CA GLY A 148 6.30 -1.19 10.35
C GLY A 148 4.84 -0.90 9.95
N GLY A 149 4.60 0.18 9.19
CA GLY A 149 3.27 0.45 8.65
C GLY A 149 2.85 -0.58 7.59
N THR A 150 3.76 -0.95 6.70
CA THR A 150 3.49 -1.94 5.63
C THR A 150 3.27 -3.33 6.20
N LEU A 151 4.05 -3.74 7.20
CA LEU A 151 3.88 -5.04 7.87
C LEU A 151 2.54 -5.11 8.61
N ALA A 152 2.18 -4.07 9.36
CA ALA A 152 0.88 -4.00 10.03
C ALA A 152 -0.27 -4.09 9.02
N PHE A 153 -0.18 -3.36 7.89
CA PHE A 153 -1.17 -3.45 6.82
C PHE A 153 -1.23 -4.86 6.21
N ALA A 154 -0.07 -5.48 5.92
CA ALA A 154 0.01 -6.81 5.33
C ALA A 154 -0.55 -7.92 6.22
N ILE A 155 -0.47 -7.77 7.55
CA ILE A 155 -1.03 -8.72 8.51
C ILE A 155 -2.53 -8.46 8.71
N THR A 156 -2.93 -7.20 8.91
CA THR A 156 -4.32 -6.85 9.21
C THR A 156 -5.24 -7.05 8.02
N PHE A 157 -4.76 -6.86 6.79
CA PHE A 157 -5.61 -6.99 5.59
C PHE A 157 -6.19 -8.41 5.43
N PRO A 158 -5.41 -9.50 5.39
CA PRO A 158 -5.98 -10.85 5.32
C PRO A 158 -6.85 -11.21 6.53
N LEU A 159 -6.51 -10.72 7.71
CA LEU A 159 -7.26 -10.98 8.95
C LEU A 159 -8.65 -10.33 8.93
N VAL A 160 -8.73 -9.04 8.60
CA VAL A 160 -10.01 -8.30 8.55
C VAL A 160 -10.93 -8.85 7.48
N PHE A 161 -10.39 -9.29 6.34
CA PHE A 161 -11.18 -9.91 5.28
C PHE A 161 -11.57 -11.36 5.58
N GLY A 162 -11.12 -11.95 6.69
CA GLY A 162 -11.40 -13.35 7.04
C GLY A 162 -10.67 -14.37 6.17
N TRP A 163 -9.65 -13.95 5.42
CA TRP A 163 -8.83 -14.85 4.61
C TRP A 163 -7.93 -15.70 5.48
N VAL A 164 -7.46 -15.16 6.60
CA VAL A 164 -6.72 -15.89 7.63
C VAL A 164 -7.51 -15.77 8.92
N HIS A 165 -7.72 -16.89 9.61
CA HIS A 165 -8.27 -16.90 10.96
C HIS A 165 -7.66 -18.05 11.77
N PHE A 166 -7.72 -17.90 13.08
CA PHE A 166 -7.18 -18.87 14.04
C PHE A 166 -8.35 -19.49 14.79
N GLU A 167 -8.39 -20.82 14.83
CA GLU A 167 -9.38 -21.56 15.61
C GLU A 167 -8.66 -22.42 16.64
N SER A 168 -9.19 -22.45 17.87
CA SER A 168 -8.80 -23.44 18.89
C SER A 168 -9.55 -24.75 18.65
N PHE A 169 -8.95 -25.88 19.02
CA PHE A 169 -9.66 -27.16 18.99
C PHE A 169 -10.61 -27.28 20.19
N ASP A 170 -11.84 -27.77 19.96
CA ASP A 170 -12.88 -27.90 21.01
C ASP A 170 -12.45 -28.77 22.20
N ASN A 171 -11.56 -29.73 21.96
CA ASN A 171 -11.08 -30.68 22.97
C ASN A 171 -9.71 -30.29 23.58
N ASP A 172 -9.02 -29.30 23.02
CA ASP A 172 -7.66 -28.93 23.46
C ASP A 172 -7.37 -27.44 23.18
N ALA A 173 -7.62 -26.58 24.18
CA ALA A 173 -7.35 -25.14 24.11
C ALA A 173 -5.85 -24.79 23.96
N GLY A 174 -4.96 -25.78 24.11
CA GLY A 174 -3.52 -25.64 23.93
C GLY A 174 -3.03 -25.69 22.48
N MET A 175 -3.92 -26.00 21.53
CA MET A 175 -3.60 -26.15 20.11
C MET A 175 -4.42 -25.17 19.27
N TYR A 176 -3.74 -24.43 18.39
CA TYR A 176 -4.37 -23.53 17.43
C TYR A 176 -4.09 -24.01 16.01
N ARG A 177 -5.09 -23.86 15.16
CA ARG A 177 -4.97 -24.11 13.71
C ARG A 177 -5.06 -22.81 12.93
N VAL A 178 -4.24 -22.71 11.89
CA VAL A 178 -4.23 -21.59 10.95
C VAL A 178 -5.04 -22.00 9.73
N ASN A 179 -6.15 -21.31 9.55
CA ASN A 179 -7.01 -21.52 8.41
C ASN A 179 -6.77 -20.41 7.40
N LEU A 180 -6.41 -20.78 6.17
CA LEU A 180 -6.27 -19.86 5.04
C LEU A 180 -7.40 -20.16 4.05
N PHE A 181 -8.26 -19.18 3.78
CA PHE A 181 -9.47 -19.32 2.97
C PHE A 181 -10.35 -20.51 3.39
N GLY A 182 -10.35 -20.84 4.68
CA GLY A 182 -11.08 -22.00 5.23
C GLY A 182 -10.40 -23.36 5.00
N PHE A 183 -9.18 -23.40 4.46
CA PHE A 183 -8.35 -24.60 4.43
C PHE A 183 -7.37 -24.60 5.61
N ASN A 184 -7.26 -25.73 6.30
CA ASN A 184 -6.26 -25.92 7.34
C ASN A 184 -4.87 -25.96 6.70
N VAL A 185 -4.05 -24.94 6.95
CA VAL A 185 -2.68 -24.87 6.42
C VAL A 185 -1.71 -25.47 7.41
N ASP A 186 -1.88 -25.16 8.69
CA ASP A 186 -0.96 -25.59 9.73
C ASP A 186 -1.64 -25.63 11.10
N SER A 187 -1.07 -26.41 12.02
CA SER A 187 -1.52 -26.49 13.41
C SER A 187 -0.32 -26.47 14.35
N PHE A 188 -0.36 -25.63 15.38
CA PHE A 188 0.74 -25.47 16.32
C PHE A 188 0.26 -25.29 17.77
N SER A 189 1.13 -25.62 18.72
CA SER A 189 0.88 -25.40 20.14
C SER A 189 1.06 -23.94 20.56
N VAL A 190 0.23 -23.46 21.50
CA VAL A 190 0.30 -22.10 22.08
C VAL A 190 1.67 -21.77 22.68
N ARG A 191 2.38 -22.78 23.20
CA ARG A 191 3.70 -22.61 23.83
C ARG A 191 4.85 -22.55 22.82
N SER A 192 4.57 -22.66 21.53
CA SER A 192 5.59 -22.62 20.47
C SER A 192 6.07 -21.19 20.20
N VAL A 193 7.34 -21.05 19.80
CA VAL A 193 7.91 -19.78 19.32
C VAL A 193 7.10 -19.23 18.14
N LYS A 194 6.55 -20.11 17.28
CA LYS A 194 5.72 -19.68 16.15
C LYS A 194 4.43 -18.99 16.61
N ALA A 195 3.78 -19.53 17.64
CA ALA A 195 2.58 -18.93 18.23
C ALA A 195 2.90 -17.55 18.83
N LEU A 196 4.02 -17.45 19.56
CA LEU A 196 4.48 -16.18 20.14
C LEU A 196 4.66 -15.11 19.05
N VAL A 197 5.32 -15.45 17.94
CA VAL A 197 5.54 -14.52 16.83
C VAL A 197 4.22 -14.15 16.15
N LEU A 198 3.33 -15.10 15.87
CA LEU A 198 2.05 -14.82 15.18
C LEU A 198 1.12 -13.95 16.02
N PHE A 199 0.96 -14.27 17.31
CA PHE A 199 0.11 -13.48 18.22
C PHE A 199 0.71 -12.11 18.55
N ASN A 200 2.04 -11.95 18.50
CA ASN A 200 2.70 -10.67 18.73
C ASN A 200 3.15 -9.96 17.44
N ALA A 201 2.79 -10.44 16.25
CA ALA A 201 3.26 -9.87 14.99
C ALA A 201 2.84 -8.39 14.86
N LEU A 202 1.59 -8.07 15.26
CA LEU A 202 1.09 -6.69 15.32
C LEU A 202 1.85 -5.85 16.35
N ASN A 203 2.17 -6.41 17.52
CA ASN A 203 2.92 -5.72 18.57
C ASN A 203 4.35 -5.39 18.10
N ILE A 204 5.04 -6.35 17.45
CA ILE A 204 6.37 -6.14 16.87
C ILE A 204 6.31 -5.02 15.82
N SER A 205 5.28 -5.04 14.97
CA SER A 205 5.04 -3.99 13.97
C SER A 205 4.83 -2.61 14.62
N ALA A 206 4.05 -2.55 15.70
CA ALA A 206 3.78 -1.33 16.44
C ALA A 206 5.05 -0.76 17.09
N VAL A 207 5.89 -1.62 17.69
CA VAL A 207 7.20 -1.22 18.25
C VAL A 207 8.09 -0.65 17.15
N LEU A 208 8.15 -1.28 15.97
CA LEU A 208 8.96 -0.78 14.86
C LEU A 208 8.50 0.61 14.40
N VAL A 209 7.18 0.82 14.26
CA VAL A 209 6.61 2.14 13.94
C VAL A 209 6.91 3.16 15.02
N LEU A 210 6.77 2.78 16.30
CA LEU A 210 7.00 3.66 17.44
C LEU A 210 8.45 4.17 17.47
N ILE A 211 9.43 3.29 17.25
CA ILE A 211 10.85 3.66 17.14
C ILE A 211 11.04 4.68 16.01
N GLY A 212 10.48 4.39 14.82
CA GLY A 212 10.57 5.28 13.67
C GLY A 212 9.92 6.65 13.91
N LEU A 213 8.77 6.68 14.59
CA LEU A 213 8.05 7.90 14.96
C LEU A 213 8.86 8.73 15.97
N VAL A 214 9.41 8.10 17.01
CA VAL A 214 10.25 8.78 18.01
C VAL A 214 11.49 9.37 17.34
N MET A 215 12.19 8.61 16.50
CA MET A 215 13.33 9.14 15.73
C MET A 215 12.92 10.32 14.84
N ALA A 216 11.78 10.23 14.15
CA ALA A 216 11.27 11.31 13.31
C ALA A 216 10.91 12.56 14.12
N ALA A 217 10.30 12.38 15.29
CA ALA A 217 9.96 13.45 16.20
C ALA A 217 11.20 14.13 16.77
N ILE A 218 12.16 13.36 17.29
CA ILE A 218 13.45 13.87 17.78
C ILE A 218 14.14 14.68 16.68
N ARG A 219 14.23 14.14 15.46
CA ARG A 219 14.81 14.85 14.33
C ARG A 219 14.07 16.14 13.99
N ARG A 220 12.74 16.13 14.04
CA ARG A 220 11.93 17.33 13.77
C ARG A 220 12.15 18.42 14.82
N MET A 221 12.33 18.03 16.08
CA MET A 221 12.57 18.96 17.18
C MET A 221 14.01 19.48 17.19
N THR A 222 15.00 18.64 16.90
CA THR A 222 16.43 19.06 16.92
C THR A 222 16.86 19.83 15.68
N ASN A 223 16.24 19.59 14.51
CA ASN A 223 16.55 20.34 13.27
C ASN A 223 15.63 21.56 13.07
N ALA A 224 14.96 22.03 14.12
CA ALA A 224 14.21 23.30 14.11
C ALA A 224 15.15 24.52 14.08
N GLY A 225 16.46 24.34 14.33
CA GLY A 225 17.48 25.37 14.42
C GLY A 225 18.10 25.88 13.11
N GLU A 226 17.40 25.82 11.97
CA GLU A 226 17.66 26.72 10.83
C GLU A 226 16.52 27.75 10.68
N ARG A 227 15.79 28.01 11.77
CA ARG A 227 14.78 29.07 11.87
C ARG A 227 14.95 29.84 13.17
N ALA A 228 16.11 30.48 13.34
CA ALA A 228 16.30 31.74 14.08
C ALA A 228 17.70 32.27 13.74
#